data_AF-A0A948PU87-F1
#
_entry.id   AF-A0A948PU87-F1
#
_cell.length_a   1.000
_cell.length_b   1.000
_cell.length_c   1.000
_cell.angle_alpha   90.00
_cell.angle_beta   90.00
_cell.angle_gamma   90.00
#
_symmetry.space_group_name_H-M   'P 1'
#
loop_
_entity.id
_entity.type
_entity.pdbx_description
1 polymer ?
#
loop_
_entity_poly.entity_id
_entity_poly.type
_entity_poly.pdbx_seq_one_letter_code
_entity_poly.pdbx_strand_id
1 'polypeptide(L)'
;MQEFFDYLNKIGIKDPSEVERIIFKLPKNKCIDVSKNCCNIINLNKPVFDLTSVFNFSANTSLSGGVIPCCCVECRVRNIYNLSAFAALYSDTILIPNLFDHYHHMSDLKSKEQEFSFYNRLIGDIIVFLNLKPLIEIGRIQIGPTVSSICKDCLSKALEEEKGLDERLDLIDKDLCSDLSKEIKFILDEKKALVIQDNKGYTDVEVFRFHTFPDNLKRYIRKIPYVFNNKEIQELGFIKDIVIRPAFYDLIMQKYSSRTCDLHYLTNRKIDSKIINHINSEKSSYNNNIIEGLVHSLPFLIGADIKKIIKVREEEGSAFEVYRNSIKEVIKETENLDDEKSFKKAINDIVVPEIAKIEQIIDANKKYFQSKMLSKVIFSSILIAIGPNLMGSFLVPFAARDIFKDLSSKLTIPIEARNNSHYFLWKIKHG
;
A
#
# COMPACT_ATOMS: atom_id res chain seq x y z
N MET A 1 -6.29 -11.05 -16.74
CA MET A 1 -6.45 -9.59 -16.52
C MET A 1 -6.56 -8.76 -17.79
N GLN A 2 -5.96 -9.16 -18.92
CA GLN A 2 -6.12 -8.44 -20.20
C GLN A 2 -7.59 -8.22 -20.57
N GLU A 3 -8.42 -9.25 -20.42
CA GLU A 3 -9.87 -9.19 -20.69
C GLU A 3 -10.59 -8.09 -19.90
N PHE A 4 -10.16 -7.81 -18.66
CA PHE A 4 -10.72 -6.73 -17.84
C PHE A 4 -10.42 -5.36 -18.47
N PHE A 5 -9.18 -5.12 -18.89
CA PHE A 5 -8.81 -3.86 -19.54
C PHE A 5 -9.44 -3.73 -20.93
N ASP A 6 -9.57 -4.83 -21.67
CA ASP A 6 -10.26 -4.84 -22.96
C ASP A 6 -11.75 -4.53 -22.80
N TYR A 7 -12.38 -5.03 -21.73
CA TYR A 7 -13.75 -4.70 -21.38
C TYR A 7 -13.92 -3.21 -21.07
N LEU A 8 -13.04 -2.63 -20.25
CA LEU A 8 -13.03 -1.18 -19.96
C LEU A 8 -12.85 -0.35 -21.23
N ASN A 9 -11.91 -0.75 -22.11
CA ASN A 9 -11.68 -0.08 -23.39
C ASN A 9 -12.92 -0.11 -24.29
N LYS A 10 -13.66 -1.22 -24.33
CA LYS A 10 -14.91 -1.37 -25.11
C LYS A 10 -16.01 -0.42 -24.65
N ILE A 11 -16.07 -0.11 -23.35
CA ILE A 11 -17.01 0.88 -22.79
C ILE A 11 -16.45 2.31 -22.79
N GLY A 12 -15.27 2.52 -23.39
CA GLY A 12 -14.66 3.82 -23.62
C GLY A 12 -13.71 4.31 -22.53
N ILE A 13 -13.43 3.50 -21.50
CA ILE A 13 -12.53 3.85 -20.40
C ILE A 13 -11.12 3.32 -20.73
N LYS A 14 -10.20 4.22 -21.08
CA LYS A 14 -8.79 3.88 -21.38
C LYS A 14 -7.82 4.42 -20.34
N ASP A 15 -8.18 5.55 -19.73
CA ASP A 15 -7.35 6.27 -18.76
C ASP A 15 -8.14 6.59 -17.47
N PRO A 16 -7.48 6.63 -16.29
CA PRO A 16 -8.13 7.03 -15.03
C PRO A 16 -8.93 8.34 -15.10
N SER A 17 -8.47 9.33 -15.88
CA SER A 17 -9.15 10.63 -16.02
C SER A 17 -10.51 10.56 -16.74
N GLU A 18 -10.78 9.46 -17.46
CA GLU A 18 -12.02 9.29 -18.21
C GLU A 18 -13.12 8.60 -17.38
N VAL A 19 -12.74 7.90 -16.31
CA VAL A 19 -13.61 7.00 -15.55
C VAL A 19 -14.84 7.74 -15.04
N GLU A 20 -14.63 8.82 -14.29
CA GLU A 20 -15.72 9.60 -13.68
C GLU A 20 -16.73 10.09 -14.73
N ARG A 21 -16.22 10.73 -15.79
CA ARG A 21 -17.04 11.27 -16.89
C ARG A 21 -17.86 10.19 -17.59
N ILE A 22 -17.31 9.00 -17.76
CA ILE A 22 -17.98 7.91 -18.48
C ILE A 22 -19.01 7.23 -17.57
N ILE A 23 -18.64 6.89 -16.34
CA ILE A 23 -19.53 6.22 -15.38
C ILE A 23 -20.76 7.09 -15.08
N PHE A 24 -20.61 8.42 -14.93
CA PHE A 24 -21.77 9.30 -14.72
C PHE A 24 -22.68 9.48 -15.94
N LYS A 25 -22.20 9.17 -17.15
CA LYS A 25 -23.04 9.20 -18.37
C LYS A 25 -23.82 7.91 -18.59
N LEU A 26 -23.42 6.82 -17.95
CA LEU A 26 -24.09 5.54 -18.09
C LEU A 26 -25.37 5.50 -17.25
N PRO A 27 -26.45 4.86 -17.76
CA PRO A 27 -27.61 4.57 -16.93
C PRO A 27 -27.24 3.71 -15.72
N LYS A 28 -27.89 3.92 -14.57
CA LYS A 28 -27.67 3.16 -13.32
C LYS A 28 -27.55 1.64 -13.53
N ASN A 29 -28.49 1.03 -14.26
CA ASN A 29 -28.47 -0.40 -14.53
C ASN A 29 -27.20 -0.83 -15.30
N LYS A 30 -26.71 0.01 -16.22
CA LYS A 30 -25.46 -0.24 -16.92
C LYS A 30 -24.24 -0.15 -16.01
N CYS A 31 -24.23 0.72 -15.01
CA CYS A 31 -23.15 0.76 -14.03
C CYS A 31 -23.13 -0.48 -13.13
N ILE A 32 -24.30 -1.00 -12.77
CA ILE A 32 -24.42 -2.30 -12.06
C ILE A 32 -23.94 -3.45 -12.96
N ASP A 33 -24.31 -3.46 -14.24
CA ASP A 33 -23.80 -4.46 -15.20
C ASP A 33 -22.27 -4.37 -15.33
N VAL A 34 -21.72 -3.16 -15.38
CA VAL A 34 -20.26 -2.92 -15.43
C VAL A 34 -19.58 -3.50 -14.20
N SER A 35 -20.08 -3.22 -13.00
CA SER A 35 -19.45 -3.71 -11.77
C SER A 35 -19.47 -5.24 -11.66
N LYS A 36 -20.59 -5.87 -12.06
CA LYS A 36 -20.73 -7.34 -12.09
C LYS A 36 -19.85 -7.98 -13.16
N ASN A 37 -19.77 -7.41 -14.35
CA ASN A 37 -18.91 -7.92 -15.42
C ASN A 37 -17.44 -7.84 -15.03
N CYS A 38 -17.01 -6.72 -14.42
CA CYS A 38 -15.67 -6.59 -13.87
C CYS A 38 -15.38 -7.66 -12.82
N CYS A 39 -16.29 -7.88 -11.86
CA CYS A 39 -16.16 -8.93 -10.85
C CYS A 39 -15.97 -10.32 -11.49
N ASN A 40 -16.84 -10.68 -12.44
CA ASN A 40 -16.81 -11.98 -13.10
C ASN A 40 -15.52 -12.20 -13.91
N ILE A 41 -15.10 -11.22 -14.71
CA ILE A 41 -13.87 -11.33 -15.53
C ILE A 41 -12.65 -11.51 -14.65
N ILE A 42 -12.57 -10.80 -13.52
CA ILE A 42 -11.43 -10.87 -12.61
C ILE A 42 -11.40 -12.24 -11.93
N ASN A 43 -12.52 -12.75 -11.45
CA ASN A 43 -12.61 -14.03 -10.75
C ASN A 43 -12.31 -15.25 -11.62
N LEU A 44 -12.29 -15.11 -12.95
CA LEU A 44 -11.80 -16.15 -13.87
C LEU A 44 -10.26 -16.26 -13.86
N ASN A 45 -9.55 -15.23 -13.42
CA ASN A 45 -8.09 -15.25 -13.35
C ASN A 45 -7.65 -15.89 -12.03
N LYS A 46 -6.86 -16.96 -12.13
CA LYS A 46 -6.20 -17.55 -10.97
C LYS A 46 -4.80 -16.97 -10.82
N PRO A 47 -4.43 -16.49 -9.63
CA PRO A 47 -3.07 -16.12 -9.34
C PRO A 47 -2.09 -17.30 -9.53
N VAL A 48 -0.90 -17.00 -10.03
CA VAL A 48 0.21 -17.93 -10.26
C VAL A 48 1.46 -17.36 -9.60
N PHE A 49 2.07 -18.11 -8.70
CA PHE A 49 3.26 -17.69 -7.96
C PHE A 49 4.42 -18.66 -8.20
N ASP A 50 5.64 -18.12 -8.21
CA ASP A 50 6.85 -18.93 -8.05
C ASP A 50 7.01 -19.27 -6.56
N LEU A 51 6.65 -20.49 -6.19
CA LEU A 51 6.67 -20.96 -4.79
C LEU A 51 8.07 -20.96 -4.15
N THR A 52 9.14 -20.78 -4.93
CA THR A 52 10.51 -20.71 -4.41
C THR A 52 10.95 -19.29 -4.02
N SER A 53 10.16 -18.27 -4.38
CA SER A 53 10.54 -16.88 -4.17
C SER A 53 10.09 -16.34 -2.81
N VAL A 54 11.06 -15.88 -2.02
CA VAL A 54 10.87 -15.09 -0.79
C VAL A 54 10.44 -13.64 -1.05
N PHE A 55 10.18 -13.29 -2.30
CA PHE A 55 9.70 -11.97 -2.70
C PHE A 55 8.27 -12.03 -3.25
N ASN A 56 7.52 -13.06 -2.87
CA ASN A 56 6.09 -13.08 -3.03
C ASN A 56 5.43 -12.46 -1.80
N PHE A 57 4.48 -11.58 -2.06
CA PHE A 57 3.82 -10.80 -1.02
C PHE A 57 2.31 -10.89 -1.13
N SER A 58 1.65 -10.59 -0.03
CA SER A 58 0.23 -10.23 0.03
C SER A 58 0.13 -8.87 0.70
N ALA A 59 -0.62 -7.95 0.11
CA ALA A 59 -0.80 -6.61 0.68
C ALA A 59 -2.11 -6.50 1.44
N ASN A 60 -2.12 -5.74 2.54
CA ASN A 60 -3.34 -5.41 3.26
C ASN A 60 -4.33 -4.63 2.37
N THR A 61 -5.60 -4.54 2.78
CA THR A 61 -6.64 -3.88 1.98
C THR A 61 -6.34 -2.39 1.78
N SER A 62 -5.79 -1.71 2.78
CA SER A 62 -5.44 -0.28 2.68
C SER A 62 -4.43 0.01 1.58
N LEU A 63 -3.29 -0.67 1.61
CA LEU A 63 -2.18 -0.50 0.68
C LEU A 63 -2.57 -0.95 -0.74
N SER A 64 -3.47 -1.91 -0.84
CA SER A 64 -4.05 -2.40 -2.10
C SER A 64 -5.08 -1.45 -2.72
N GLY A 65 -5.35 -0.30 -2.11
CA GLY A 65 -6.31 0.68 -2.61
C GLY A 65 -7.77 0.29 -2.33
N GLY A 66 -8.04 -0.46 -1.27
CA GLY A 66 -9.38 -0.74 -0.78
C GLY A 66 -10.06 0.49 -0.14
N VAL A 67 -11.31 0.33 0.28
CA VAL A 67 -12.14 1.45 0.82
C VAL A 67 -12.04 1.65 2.32
N ILE A 68 -11.30 0.77 3.00
CA ILE A 68 -11.02 0.84 4.43
C ILE A 68 -9.49 0.85 4.57
N PRO A 69 -8.91 1.80 5.31
CA PRO A 69 -9.53 2.83 6.14
C PRO A 69 -10.06 4.09 5.42
N CYS A 70 -9.49 4.54 4.28
CA CYS A 70 -10.08 5.63 3.49
C CYS A 70 -10.79 5.13 2.24
N CYS A 71 -12.03 5.57 2.05
CA CYS A 71 -12.79 5.33 0.82
C CYS A 71 -12.54 6.38 -0.27
N CYS A 72 -11.88 7.49 0.06
CA CYS A 72 -11.57 8.58 -0.84
C CYS A 72 -10.60 8.16 -1.95
N VAL A 73 -10.90 8.51 -3.21
CA VAL A 73 -10.12 8.05 -4.38
C VAL A 73 -8.66 8.50 -4.26
N GLU A 74 -8.40 9.70 -3.77
CA GLU A 74 -7.06 10.27 -3.63
C GLU A 74 -6.19 9.50 -2.65
N CYS A 75 -6.74 9.07 -1.51
CA CYS A 75 -5.99 8.24 -0.55
C CYS A 75 -5.73 6.85 -1.12
N ARG A 76 -6.74 6.25 -1.78
CA ARG A 76 -6.61 4.94 -2.44
C ARG A 76 -5.52 4.98 -3.50
N VAL A 77 -5.49 6.03 -4.32
CA VAL A 77 -4.46 6.28 -5.34
C VAL A 77 -3.08 6.48 -4.70
N ARG A 78 -2.99 7.23 -3.60
CA ARG A 78 -1.72 7.40 -2.85
C ARG A 78 -1.17 6.06 -2.36
N ASN A 79 -2.03 5.21 -1.79
CA ASN A 79 -1.65 3.90 -1.28
C ASN A 79 -1.13 2.99 -2.39
N ILE A 80 -1.82 2.93 -3.54
CA ILE A 80 -1.35 2.11 -4.65
C ILE A 80 -0.06 2.65 -5.31
N TYR A 81 0.24 3.94 -5.21
CA TYR A 81 1.55 4.45 -5.65
C TYR A 81 2.67 3.90 -4.78
N ASN A 82 2.48 3.88 -3.45
CA ASN A 82 3.44 3.27 -2.53
C ASN A 82 3.59 1.77 -2.81
N LEU A 83 2.47 1.07 -3.01
CA LEU A 83 2.49 -0.34 -3.39
C LEU A 83 3.19 -0.58 -4.74
N SER A 84 2.95 0.29 -5.71
CA SER A 84 3.52 0.16 -7.06
C SER A 84 5.03 0.35 -7.05
N ALA A 85 5.52 1.32 -6.29
CA ALA A 85 6.96 1.53 -6.11
C ALA A 85 7.60 0.30 -5.46
N PHE A 86 6.97 -0.26 -4.42
CA PHE A 86 7.41 -1.51 -3.82
C PHE A 86 7.40 -2.66 -4.83
N ALA A 87 6.30 -2.84 -5.56
CA ALA A 87 6.11 -3.95 -6.46
C ALA A 87 7.13 -3.94 -7.60
N ALA A 88 7.34 -2.77 -8.19
CA ALA A 88 8.31 -2.57 -9.25
C ALA A 88 9.74 -2.89 -8.78
N LEU A 89 10.07 -2.51 -7.54
CA LEU A 89 11.44 -2.57 -7.03
C LEU A 89 11.79 -3.88 -6.31
N TYR A 90 10.89 -4.47 -5.53
CA TYR A 90 11.23 -5.55 -4.61
C TYR A 90 10.55 -6.87 -4.94
N SER A 91 9.32 -6.80 -5.43
CA SER A 91 8.50 -8.00 -5.53
C SER A 91 8.80 -8.84 -6.77
N ASP A 92 8.63 -10.15 -6.61
CA ASP A 92 8.32 -11.01 -7.74
C ASP A 92 6.86 -10.93 -8.11
N THR A 93 5.99 -11.12 -7.11
CA THR A 93 4.55 -10.99 -7.25
C THR A 93 3.95 -10.47 -5.95
N ILE A 94 2.97 -9.57 -6.04
CA ILE A 94 2.11 -9.19 -4.93
C ILE A 94 0.68 -9.59 -5.22
N LEU A 95 0.09 -10.32 -4.28
CA LEU A 95 -1.34 -10.58 -4.25
C LEU A 95 -2.07 -9.41 -3.62
N ILE A 96 -3.05 -8.87 -4.33
CA ILE A 96 -3.99 -7.88 -3.81
C ILE A 96 -5.43 -8.45 -3.85
N PRO A 97 -6.31 -8.04 -2.94
CA PRO A 97 -7.71 -8.45 -2.96
C PRO A 97 -8.45 -7.95 -4.21
N ASN A 98 -9.40 -8.75 -4.71
CA ASN A 98 -10.33 -8.33 -5.74
C ASN A 98 -11.32 -7.30 -5.18
N LEU A 99 -11.07 -6.03 -5.51
CA LEU A 99 -11.92 -4.92 -5.10
C LEU A 99 -13.36 -5.03 -5.59
N PHE A 100 -13.63 -5.80 -6.66
CA PHE A 100 -14.96 -5.93 -7.26
C PHE A 100 -15.81 -7.05 -6.63
N ASP A 101 -15.27 -7.89 -5.75
CA ASP A 101 -16.03 -8.99 -5.15
C ASP A 101 -17.22 -8.52 -4.33
N HIS A 102 -17.13 -7.33 -3.73
CA HIS A 102 -18.25 -6.77 -2.98
C HIS A 102 -19.48 -6.48 -3.85
N TYR A 103 -19.34 -6.38 -5.18
CA TYR A 103 -20.46 -6.18 -6.10
C TYR A 103 -21.24 -7.48 -6.38
N HIS A 104 -20.67 -8.65 -6.03
CA HIS A 104 -21.27 -9.94 -6.34
C HIS A 104 -22.69 -10.09 -5.76
N HIS A 105 -22.92 -9.55 -4.56
CA HIS A 105 -24.22 -9.59 -3.88
C HIS A 105 -25.05 -8.30 -4.05
N MET A 106 -24.58 -7.34 -4.85
CA MET A 106 -25.26 -6.06 -5.00
C MET A 106 -26.34 -6.16 -6.11
N SER A 107 -27.60 -6.12 -5.69
CA SER A 107 -28.77 -6.22 -6.57
C SER A 107 -29.52 -4.91 -6.72
N ASP A 108 -29.72 -4.16 -5.63
CA ASP A 108 -30.56 -2.96 -5.63
C ASP A 108 -29.95 -1.76 -4.88
N LEU A 109 -29.93 -0.59 -5.54
CA LEU A 109 -29.65 0.71 -4.92
C LEU A 109 -30.99 1.38 -4.60
N LYS A 110 -31.37 1.40 -3.33
CA LYS A 110 -32.70 1.83 -2.84
C LYS A 110 -32.74 3.30 -2.39
N SER A 111 -31.59 3.88 -2.03
CA SER A 111 -31.50 5.30 -1.62
C SER A 111 -30.48 6.07 -2.46
N LYS A 112 -30.60 7.41 -2.47
CA LYS A 112 -29.61 8.31 -3.09
C LYS A 112 -28.22 8.19 -2.46
N GLU A 113 -28.15 7.89 -1.16
CA GLU A 113 -26.86 7.70 -0.47
C GLU A 113 -26.19 6.38 -0.90
N GLN A 114 -26.97 5.31 -1.05
CA GLN A 114 -26.47 4.05 -1.59
C GLN A 114 -25.97 4.22 -3.02
N GLU A 115 -26.71 4.97 -3.84
CA GLU A 115 -26.31 5.28 -5.21
C GLU A 115 -25.04 6.12 -5.27
N PHE A 116 -24.92 7.18 -4.46
CA PHE A 116 -23.70 7.98 -4.36
C PHE A 116 -22.50 7.13 -3.89
N SER A 117 -22.68 6.32 -2.84
CA SER A 117 -21.61 5.44 -2.34
C SER A 117 -21.19 4.40 -3.37
N PHE A 118 -22.14 3.87 -4.13
CA PHE A 118 -21.88 2.92 -5.22
C PHE A 118 -21.02 3.55 -6.31
N TYR A 119 -21.41 4.73 -6.83
CA TYR A 119 -20.63 5.38 -7.89
C TYR A 119 -19.22 5.74 -7.44
N ASN A 120 -19.07 6.32 -6.24
CA ASN A 120 -17.73 6.66 -5.74
C ASN A 120 -16.84 5.43 -5.58
N ARG A 121 -17.41 4.32 -5.10
CA ARG A 121 -16.67 3.07 -4.96
C ARG A 121 -16.29 2.51 -6.34
N LEU A 122 -17.22 2.44 -7.28
CA LEU A 122 -16.99 1.92 -8.63
C LEU A 122 -15.94 2.72 -9.39
N ILE A 123 -16.05 4.05 -9.34
CA ILE A 123 -15.06 4.97 -9.93
C ILE A 123 -13.69 4.71 -9.32
N GLY A 124 -13.60 4.66 -7.99
CA GLY A 124 -12.34 4.42 -7.29
C GLY A 124 -11.73 3.05 -7.60
N ASP A 125 -12.54 1.98 -7.65
CA ASP A 125 -12.05 0.63 -7.95
C ASP A 125 -11.47 0.51 -9.36
N ILE A 126 -12.15 1.11 -10.35
CA ILE A 126 -11.66 1.16 -11.73
C ILE A 126 -10.37 1.98 -11.83
N ILE A 127 -10.32 3.16 -11.21
CA ILE A 127 -9.13 4.03 -11.18
C ILE A 127 -7.94 3.28 -10.56
N VAL A 128 -8.16 2.55 -9.47
CA VAL A 128 -7.11 1.78 -8.81
C VAL A 128 -6.50 0.75 -9.76
N PHE A 129 -7.32 -0.08 -10.42
CA PHE A 129 -6.78 -1.10 -11.33
C PHE A 129 -6.17 -0.52 -12.61
N LEU A 130 -6.66 0.61 -13.12
CA LEU A 130 -6.02 1.30 -14.24
C LEU A 130 -4.63 1.83 -13.89
N ASN A 131 -4.43 2.35 -12.68
CA ASN A 131 -3.11 2.80 -12.22
C ASN A 131 -2.15 1.62 -11.98
N LEU A 132 -2.67 0.47 -11.55
CA LEU A 132 -1.89 -0.75 -11.37
C LEU A 132 -1.62 -1.52 -12.68
N LYS A 133 -2.28 -1.13 -13.78
CA LYS A 133 -2.20 -1.82 -15.08
C LYS A 133 -0.78 -2.20 -15.51
N PRO A 134 0.23 -1.30 -15.49
CA PRO A 134 1.58 -1.67 -15.93
C PRO A 134 2.18 -2.84 -15.15
N LEU A 135 1.89 -2.93 -13.85
CA LEU A 135 2.41 -3.98 -12.96
C LEU A 135 1.60 -5.28 -13.07
N ILE A 136 0.31 -5.16 -13.34
CA ILE A 136 -0.58 -6.30 -13.63
C ILE A 136 -0.18 -6.96 -14.96
N GLU A 137 0.11 -6.17 -15.99
CA GLU A 137 0.49 -6.67 -17.32
C GLU A 137 1.80 -7.48 -17.30
N ILE A 138 2.77 -7.08 -16.46
CA ILE A 138 4.03 -7.81 -16.27
C ILE A 138 3.98 -8.86 -15.14
N GLY A 139 2.80 -9.12 -14.57
CA GLY A 139 2.58 -10.16 -13.56
C GLY A 139 3.12 -9.86 -12.15
N ARG A 140 3.63 -8.64 -11.89
CA ARG A 140 4.13 -8.22 -10.56
C ARG A 140 3.00 -7.97 -9.57
N ILE A 141 1.81 -7.64 -10.04
CA ILE A 141 0.60 -7.57 -9.22
C ILE A 141 -0.41 -8.56 -9.78
N GLN A 142 -0.95 -9.39 -8.89
CA GLN A 142 -2.00 -10.34 -9.21
C GLN A 142 -3.18 -10.16 -8.26
N ILE A 143 -4.37 -10.46 -8.77
CA ILE A 143 -5.63 -10.18 -8.05
C ILE A 143 -6.19 -11.50 -7.55
N GLY A 144 -6.36 -11.59 -6.23
CA GLY A 144 -6.92 -12.76 -5.55
C GLY A 144 -8.38 -12.55 -5.20
N PRO A 145 -9.23 -13.58 -5.37
CA PRO A 145 -10.61 -13.49 -4.90
C PRO A 145 -10.64 -13.39 -3.37
N THR A 146 -11.46 -12.48 -2.87
CA THR A 146 -11.88 -12.35 -1.47
C THR A 146 -13.15 -13.15 -1.16
N VAL A 147 -13.85 -13.59 -2.20
CA VAL A 147 -15.02 -14.48 -2.09
C VAL A 147 -14.70 -15.81 -2.76
N SER A 148 -14.87 -16.91 -2.03
CA SER A 148 -14.63 -18.25 -2.55
C SER A 148 -15.84 -19.16 -2.32
N SER A 149 -16.05 -20.08 -3.26
CA SER A 149 -16.98 -21.18 -3.09
C SER A 149 -16.26 -22.33 -2.38
N ILE A 150 -16.73 -22.68 -1.19
CA ILE A 150 -16.19 -23.80 -0.39
C ILE A 150 -17.29 -24.82 -0.13
N CYS A 151 -16.91 -26.09 0.07
CA CYS A 151 -17.89 -27.11 0.45
C CYS A 151 -18.42 -26.86 1.87
N LYS A 152 -19.55 -27.49 2.21
CA LYS A 152 -20.19 -27.33 3.52
C LYS A 152 -19.25 -27.66 4.68
N ASP A 153 -18.45 -28.71 4.55
CA ASP A 153 -17.52 -29.14 5.60
C ASP A 153 -16.34 -28.16 5.76
N CYS A 154 -15.81 -27.63 4.65
CA CYS A 154 -14.80 -26.57 4.68
C CYS A 154 -15.35 -25.27 5.30
N LEU A 155 -16.61 -24.94 5.02
CA LEU A 155 -17.29 -23.79 5.64
C LEU A 155 -17.42 -23.98 7.15
N SER A 156 -17.85 -25.15 7.62
CA SER A 156 -17.94 -25.43 9.05
C SER A 156 -16.59 -25.27 9.75
N LYS A 157 -15.51 -25.80 9.16
CA LYS A 157 -14.14 -25.63 9.69
C LYS A 157 -13.69 -24.17 9.70
N ALA A 158 -13.93 -23.44 8.62
CA ALA A 158 -13.58 -22.02 8.53
C ALA A 158 -14.32 -21.17 9.58
N LEU A 159 -15.60 -21.45 9.82
CA LEU A 159 -16.41 -20.77 10.84
C LEU A 159 -15.96 -21.10 12.26
N GLU A 160 -15.51 -22.34 12.52
CA GLU A 160 -14.93 -22.71 13.82
C GLU A 160 -13.58 -22.01 14.04
N GLU A 161 -12.72 -21.97 13.02
CA GLU A 161 -11.46 -21.21 13.07
C GLU A 161 -11.70 -19.71 13.29
N GLU A 162 -12.68 -19.11 12.61
CA GLU A 162 -13.04 -17.70 12.74
C GLU A 162 -13.54 -17.37 14.15
N LYS A 163 -14.42 -18.19 14.73
CA LYS A 163 -14.87 -18.02 16.13
C LYS A 163 -13.72 -18.06 17.12
N GLY A 164 -12.81 -19.02 16.97
CA GLY A 164 -11.64 -19.11 17.85
C GLY A 164 -10.70 -17.91 17.71
N LEU A 165 -10.64 -17.31 16.52
CA LEU A 165 -9.89 -16.07 16.28
C LEU A 165 -10.59 -14.86 16.90
N ASP A 166 -11.91 -14.73 16.75
CA ASP A 166 -12.69 -13.64 17.35
C ASP A 166 -12.61 -13.64 18.89
N GLU A 167 -12.69 -14.81 19.52
CA GLU A 167 -12.53 -14.95 20.97
C GLU A 167 -11.13 -14.52 21.44
N ARG A 168 -10.09 -14.84 20.67
CA ARG A 168 -8.72 -14.39 20.93
C ARG A 168 -8.57 -12.89 20.72
N LEU A 169 -9.23 -12.33 19.70
CA LEU A 169 -9.24 -10.89 19.47
C LEU A 169 -9.89 -10.15 20.63
N ASP A 170 -11.00 -10.64 21.18
CA ASP A 170 -11.65 -10.03 22.35
C ASP A 170 -10.75 -9.98 23.60
N LEU A 171 -9.83 -10.93 23.74
CA LEU A 171 -8.82 -10.94 24.81
C LEU A 171 -7.72 -9.91 24.55
N ILE A 172 -7.24 -9.80 23.30
CA ILE A 172 -6.22 -8.82 22.88
C ILE A 172 -6.78 -7.39 22.90
N ASP A 173 -8.06 -7.24 22.57
CA ASP A 173 -8.75 -5.97 22.40
C ASP A 173 -8.69 -5.12 23.67
N LYS A 174 -8.76 -5.70 24.87
CA LYS A 174 -8.86 -4.91 26.10
C LYS A 174 -7.60 -4.07 26.36
N ASP A 175 -6.43 -4.69 26.30
CA ASP A 175 -5.16 -4.01 26.56
C ASP A 175 -4.82 -3.06 25.42
N LEU A 176 -5.00 -3.51 24.18
CA LEU A 176 -4.70 -2.73 22.99
C LEU A 176 -5.64 -1.52 22.85
N CYS A 177 -6.94 -1.67 23.14
CA CYS A 177 -7.88 -0.55 23.17
C CYS A 177 -7.52 0.45 24.28
N SER A 178 -7.12 -0.04 25.46
CA SER A 178 -6.73 0.84 26.57
C SER A 178 -5.53 1.71 26.19
N ASP A 179 -4.50 1.13 25.61
CA ASP A 179 -3.29 1.86 25.23
C ASP A 179 -3.52 2.80 24.06
N LEU A 180 -4.16 2.32 22.99
CA LEU A 180 -4.44 3.16 21.83
C LEU A 180 -5.42 4.29 22.14
N SER A 181 -6.35 4.11 23.08
CA SER A 181 -7.25 5.20 23.52
C SER A 181 -6.53 6.37 24.18
N LYS A 182 -5.28 6.16 24.66
CA LYS A 182 -4.42 7.24 25.21
C LYS A 182 -3.61 7.93 24.12
N GLU A 183 -3.37 7.24 23.00
CA GLU A 183 -2.51 7.73 21.91
C GLU A 183 -3.29 8.43 20.80
N ILE A 184 -4.50 7.95 20.50
CA ILE A 184 -5.30 8.39 19.36
C ILE A 184 -6.44 9.29 19.85
N LYS A 185 -6.55 10.47 19.24
CA LYS A 185 -7.65 11.41 19.54
C LYS A 185 -8.78 11.24 18.53
N PHE A 186 -10.00 11.15 19.04
CA PHE A 186 -11.22 11.17 18.24
C PHE A 186 -11.96 12.48 18.48
N ILE A 187 -12.35 13.13 17.39
CA ILE A 187 -13.06 14.41 17.41
C ILE A 187 -14.30 14.28 16.52
N LEU A 188 -15.49 14.50 17.08
CA LEU A 188 -16.70 14.68 16.28
C LEU A 188 -16.72 16.10 15.72
N ASP A 189 -16.62 16.25 14.40
CA ASP A 189 -16.53 17.54 13.72
C ASP A 189 -17.91 18.12 13.34
N GLU A 190 -17.90 19.33 12.79
CA GLU A 190 -19.09 20.06 12.30
C GLU A 190 -19.88 19.31 11.22
N LYS A 191 -19.20 18.43 10.48
CA LYS A 191 -19.79 17.60 9.42
C LYS A 191 -20.31 16.27 9.96
N LYS A 192 -20.35 16.09 11.28
CA LYS A 192 -20.75 14.85 11.97
C LYS A 192 -19.88 13.65 11.56
N ALA A 193 -18.62 13.88 11.26
CA ALA A 193 -17.61 12.86 11.01
C ALA A 193 -16.70 12.72 12.24
N LEU A 194 -16.11 11.53 12.43
CA LEU A 194 -15.03 11.36 13.39
C LEU A 194 -13.71 11.68 12.70
N VAL A 195 -13.08 12.77 13.11
CA VAL A 195 -11.70 13.09 12.77
C VAL A 195 -10.79 12.38 13.75
N ILE A 196 -9.78 11.69 13.22
CA ILE A 196 -8.83 10.88 13.97
C ILE A 196 -7.47 11.57 13.87
N GLN A 197 -6.96 12.02 15.01
CA GLN A 197 -5.67 12.71 15.11
C GLN A 197 -4.69 11.90 15.93
N ASP A 198 -3.40 12.19 15.74
CA ASP A 198 -2.29 11.55 16.46
C ASP A 198 -2.30 10.01 16.33
N ASN A 199 -2.80 9.47 15.21
CA ASN A 199 -2.91 8.03 14.99
C ASN A 199 -1.56 7.31 14.84
N LYS A 200 -0.44 8.04 14.72
CA LYS A 200 0.96 7.53 14.64
C LYS A 200 1.21 6.41 13.62
N GLY A 201 0.34 6.25 12.62
CA GLY A 201 0.41 5.16 11.63
C GLY A 201 -0.27 3.86 12.06
N TYR A 202 -1.08 3.85 13.12
CA TYR A 202 -1.93 2.71 13.47
C TYR A 202 -3.09 2.52 12.50
N THR A 203 -3.51 3.59 11.82
CA THR A 203 -4.55 3.56 10.78
C THR A 203 -4.32 4.70 9.79
N ASP A 204 -4.64 4.50 8.52
CA ASP A 204 -4.69 5.59 7.53
C ASP A 204 -6.04 6.31 7.52
N VAL A 205 -6.96 5.99 8.45
CA VAL A 205 -8.18 6.80 8.62
C VAL A 205 -7.77 8.12 9.28
N GLU A 206 -7.91 9.22 8.56
CA GLU A 206 -7.89 10.57 9.14
C GLU A 206 -9.30 11.08 9.44
N VAL A 207 -10.28 10.67 8.61
CA VAL A 207 -11.69 11.05 8.77
C VAL A 207 -12.58 9.84 8.50
N PHE A 208 -13.32 9.42 9.52
CA PHE A 208 -14.36 8.40 9.42
C PHE A 208 -15.73 9.04 9.27
N ARG A 209 -16.36 8.82 8.12
CA ARG A 209 -17.72 9.29 7.85
C ARG A 209 -18.71 8.15 8.03
N PHE A 210 -19.73 8.40 8.84
CA PHE A 210 -20.79 7.43 9.03
C PHE A 210 -21.69 7.39 7.80
N HIS A 211 -21.99 6.18 7.31
CA HIS A 211 -23.06 6.00 6.33
C HIS A 211 -24.41 6.38 6.93
N THR A 212 -24.64 5.95 8.18
CA THR A 212 -25.79 6.35 9.00
C THR A 212 -25.27 6.81 10.35
N PHE A 213 -25.64 8.03 10.77
CA PHE A 213 -25.12 8.59 12.00
C PHE A 213 -25.57 7.76 13.22
N PRO A 214 -24.64 7.23 14.04
CA PRO A 214 -24.98 6.32 15.12
C PRO A 214 -25.82 6.96 16.24
N ASP A 215 -26.81 6.23 16.75
CA ASP A 215 -27.71 6.72 17.81
C ASP A 215 -26.97 7.04 19.10
N ASN A 216 -25.99 6.20 19.49
CA ASN A 216 -25.13 6.42 20.65
C ASN A 216 -24.29 7.71 20.55
N LEU A 217 -24.12 8.27 19.35
CA LEU A 217 -23.41 9.53 19.13
C LEU A 217 -24.31 10.77 19.12
N LYS A 218 -25.64 10.61 19.05
CA LYS A 218 -26.59 11.75 18.96
C LYS A 218 -26.46 12.72 20.13
N ARG A 219 -26.12 12.22 21.32
CA ARG A 219 -25.91 13.04 22.53
C ARG A 219 -24.76 14.04 22.41
N TYR A 220 -23.80 13.78 21.54
CA TYR A 220 -22.62 14.63 21.33
C TYR A 220 -22.82 15.69 20.26
N ILE A 221 -23.87 15.59 19.42
CA ILE A 221 -24.13 16.55 18.34
C ILE A 221 -24.24 17.99 18.86
N ARG A 222 -24.86 18.18 20.03
CA ARG A 222 -25.03 19.49 20.66
C ARG A 222 -23.73 20.11 21.18
N LYS A 223 -22.65 19.33 21.21
CA LYS A 223 -21.33 19.71 21.74
C LYS A 223 -20.26 19.73 20.65
N ILE A 224 -20.65 19.70 19.38
CA ILE A 224 -19.70 19.74 18.26
C ILE A 224 -18.98 21.11 18.23
N PRO A 225 -17.65 21.16 18.01
CA PRO A 225 -16.74 20.02 17.92
C PRO A 225 -16.52 19.33 19.27
N TYR A 226 -16.64 18.00 19.32
CA TYR A 226 -16.53 17.24 20.57
C TYR A 226 -15.31 16.32 20.54
N VAL A 227 -14.38 16.53 21.48
CA VAL A 227 -13.23 15.64 21.70
C VAL A 227 -13.61 14.56 22.71
N PHE A 228 -13.53 13.30 22.30
CA PHE A 228 -13.86 12.18 23.18
C PHE A 228 -12.71 11.89 24.16
N ASN A 229 -13.05 11.61 25.41
CA ASN A 229 -12.07 11.12 26.38
C ASN A 229 -11.85 9.60 26.26
N ASN A 230 -10.79 9.08 26.88
CA ASN A 230 -10.38 7.68 26.75
C ASN A 230 -11.49 6.69 27.16
N LYS A 231 -12.27 7.01 28.20
CA LYS A 231 -13.38 6.15 28.66
C LYS A 231 -14.49 6.10 27.61
N GLU A 232 -14.85 7.24 27.03
CA GLU A 232 -15.84 7.30 25.95
C GLU A 232 -15.36 6.59 24.68
N ILE A 233 -14.09 6.72 24.32
CA ILE A 233 -13.48 6.02 23.18
C ILE A 233 -13.63 4.50 23.33
N GLN A 234 -13.39 3.99 24.53
CA GLN A 234 -13.54 2.57 24.86
C GLN A 234 -15.01 2.13 24.86
N GLU A 235 -15.89 2.87 25.55
CA GLU A 235 -17.33 2.56 25.63
C GLU A 235 -18.02 2.59 24.26
N LEU A 236 -17.59 3.47 23.37
CA LEU A 236 -18.14 3.62 22.02
C LEU A 236 -17.47 2.68 21.00
N GLY A 237 -16.44 1.92 21.40
CA GLY A 237 -15.79 0.93 20.55
C GLY A 237 -14.94 1.50 19.42
N PHE A 238 -14.56 2.79 19.46
CA PHE A 238 -13.88 3.44 18.32
C PHE A 238 -12.58 2.76 17.91
N ILE A 239 -11.72 2.40 18.88
CA ILE A 239 -10.48 1.68 18.57
C ILE A 239 -10.77 0.30 17.98
N LYS A 240 -11.66 -0.47 18.61
CA LYS A 240 -12.03 -1.82 18.17
C LYS A 240 -12.58 -1.80 16.75
N ASP A 241 -13.55 -0.93 16.47
CA ASP A 241 -14.31 -0.95 15.21
C ASP A 241 -13.55 -0.28 14.06
N ILE A 242 -12.77 0.78 14.33
CA ILE A 242 -12.14 1.61 13.29
C ILE A 242 -10.67 1.25 13.06
N VAL A 243 -9.99 0.73 14.08
CA VAL A 243 -8.54 0.45 14.02
C VAL A 243 -8.27 -1.05 14.02
N ILE A 244 -8.76 -1.80 15.01
CA ILE A 244 -8.38 -3.20 15.21
C ILE A 244 -9.10 -4.13 14.23
N ARG A 245 -10.43 -4.07 14.16
CA ARG A 245 -11.24 -5.00 13.36
C ARG A 245 -10.87 -4.99 11.86
N PRO A 246 -10.66 -3.83 11.20
CA PRO A 246 -10.18 -3.81 9.82
C PRO A 246 -8.83 -4.50 9.61
N ALA A 247 -7.90 -4.31 10.54
CA ALA A 247 -6.59 -4.95 10.48
C ALA A 247 -6.68 -6.46 10.68
N PHE A 248 -7.50 -6.88 11.64
CA PHE A 248 -7.75 -8.28 11.91
C PHE A 248 -8.35 -9.02 10.71
N TYR A 249 -9.36 -8.45 10.06
CA TYR A 249 -9.93 -9.06 8.85
C TYR A 249 -8.91 -9.22 7.73
N ASP A 250 -8.03 -8.24 7.52
CA ASP A 250 -6.95 -8.35 6.53
C ASP A 250 -5.99 -9.52 6.85
N LEU A 251 -5.66 -9.72 8.13
CA LEU A 251 -4.80 -10.83 8.58
C LEU A 251 -5.46 -12.20 8.41
N ILE A 252 -6.78 -12.28 8.60
CA ILE A 252 -7.55 -13.48 8.32
C ILE A 252 -7.54 -13.76 6.81
N MET A 253 -7.84 -12.74 5.99
CA MET A 253 -7.84 -12.88 4.53
C MET A 253 -6.47 -13.28 3.98
N GLN A 254 -5.40 -12.72 4.56
CA GLN A 254 -4.05 -13.12 4.21
C GLN A 254 -3.80 -14.60 4.53
N LYS A 255 -4.17 -15.08 5.72
CA LYS A 255 -3.98 -16.49 6.10
C LYS A 255 -4.70 -17.44 5.15
N TYR A 256 -5.90 -17.10 4.70
CA TYR A 256 -6.62 -17.93 3.73
C TYR A 256 -5.96 -17.88 2.35
N SER A 257 -5.44 -16.72 1.94
CA SER A 257 -4.74 -16.54 0.67
C SER A 257 -3.37 -17.22 0.63
N SER A 258 -2.69 -17.36 1.78
CA SER A 258 -1.38 -18.00 1.90
C SER A 258 -1.44 -19.52 2.06
N ARG A 259 -2.62 -20.14 2.23
CA ARG A 259 -2.75 -21.61 2.29
C ARG A 259 -2.18 -22.33 1.06
N THR A 260 -2.15 -21.65 -0.08
CA THR A 260 -1.66 -22.22 -1.34
C THR A 260 -0.25 -21.74 -1.70
N CYS A 261 0.26 -20.69 -1.07
CA CYS A 261 1.55 -20.07 -1.37
C CYS A 261 2.11 -19.37 -0.12
N ASP A 262 3.38 -19.57 0.21
CA ASP A 262 4.04 -18.78 1.25
C ASP A 262 4.19 -17.32 0.77
N LEU A 263 3.35 -16.43 1.30
CA LEU A 263 3.33 -15.01 0.96
C LEU A 263 3.70 -14.17 2.19
N HIS A 264 4.71 -13.33 2.06
CA HIS A 264 5.04 -12.35 3.09
C HIS A 264 3.96 -11.27 3.17
N TYR A 265 3.64 -10.79 4.38
CA TYR A 265 2.58 -9.81 4.57
C TYR A 265 3.15 -8.39 4.50
N LEU A 266 2.62 -7.61 3.55
CA LEU A 266 2.98 -6.22 3.32
C LEU A 266 1.86 -5.31 3.84
N THR A 267 2.21 -4.44 4.79
CA THR A 267 1.27 -3.53 5.43
C THR A 267 1.85 -2.14 5.59
N ASN A 268 0.95 -1.16 5.66
CA ASN A 268 1.23 0.23 5.98
C ASN A 268 0.63 0.66 7.34
N ARG A 269 0.14 -0.30 8.14
CA ARG A 269 -0.44 -0.03 9.46
C ARG A 269 0.33 -0.74 10.56
N LYS A 270 0.76 0.02 11.57
CA LYS A 270 1.46 -0.51 12.75
C LYS A 270 0.61 -1.44 13.61
N ILE A 271 -0.72 -1.31 13.53
CA ILE A 271 -1.63 -2.14 14.31
C ILE A 271 -1.54 -3.61 13.90
N ASP A 272 -1.28 -3.88 12.62
CA ASP A 272 -1.19 -5.24 12.09
C ASP A 272 -0.05 -6.01 12.78
N SER A 273 1.11 -5.37 12.96
CA SER A 273 2.28 -5.91 13.66
C SER A 273 1.97 -6.18 15.13
N LYS A 274 1.25 -5.28 15.81
CA LYS A 274 0.81 -5.51 17.20
C LYS A 274 -0.12 -6.72 17.30
N ILE A 275 -1.11 -6.83 16.43
CA ILE A 275 -2.06 -7.95 16.43
C ILE A 275 -1.33 -9.28 16.19
N ILE A 276 -0.45 -9.35 15.18
CA ILE A 276 0.32 -10.57 14.87
C ILE A 276 1.16 -11.01 16.07
N ASN A 277 1.90 -10.10 16.71
CA ASN A 277 2.76 -10.44 17.85
C ASN A 277 1.96 -10.99 19.04
N HIS A 278 0.78 -10.40 19.29
CA HIS A 278 -0.11 -10.93 20.31
C HIS A 278 -0.62 -12.33 19.97
N ILE A 279 -1.05 -12.57 18.73
CA ILE A 279 -1.54 -13.89 18.27
C ILE A 279 -0.40 -14.95 18.29
N ASN A 280 0.84 -14.58 17.97
CA ASN A 280 1.99 -15.50 17.85
C ASN A 280 2.58 -15.98 19.18
N SER A 281 2.43 -15.19 20.25
CA SER A 281 2.91 -15.54 21.59
C SER A 281 2.36 -16.86 22.19
N GLU A 282 1.34 -17.45 21.57
CA GLU A 282 0.64 -18.67 22.05
C GLU A 282 0.96 -19.96 21.27
N LYS A 283 2.12 -20.07 20.59
CA LYS A 283 2.51 -21.26 19.78
C LYS A 283 1.57 -21.57 18.59
N SER A 284 0.79 -20.61 18.10
CA SER A 284 0.14 -20.73 16.79
C SER A 284 1.12 -20.31 15.69
N SER A 285 1.43 -21.22 14.76
CA SER A 285 2.27 -20.96 13.59
C SER A 285 1.58 -19.96 12.64
N TYR A 286 1.79 -18.66 12.88
CA TYR A 286 1.54 -17.60 11.90
C TYR A 286 2.92 -17.17 11.37
N ASN A 287 3.42 -17.92 10.39
CA ASN A 287 4.67 -17.63 9.68
C ASN A 287 4.47 -16.47 8.70
N ASN A 288 4.32 -15.25 9.21
CA ASN A 288 4.27 -14.08 8.35
C ASN A 288 5.39 -13.12 8.73
N ASN A 289 6.48 -13.11 7.94
CA ASN A 289 7.43 -12.01 8.01
C ASN A 289 6.66 -10.75 7.59
N ILE A 290 6.52 -9.82 8.51
CA ILE A 290 5.93 -8.51 8.23
C ILE A 290 7.03 -7.66 7.61
N ILE A 291 6.82 -7.24 6.37
CA ILE A 291 7.71 -6.27 5.74
C ILE A 291 7.02 -4.92 5.86
N GLU A 292 7.16 -4.29 7.02
CA GLU A 292 6.77 -2.90 7.24
C GLU A 292 7.92 -2.01 6.73
N GLY A 293 7.65 -1.13 5.76
CA GLY A 293 8.51 0.03 5.53
C GLY A 293 9.67 -0.05 4.53
N LEU A 294 9.78 -1.06 3.63
CA LEU A 294 10.80 -0.99 2.56
C LEU A 294 10.68 0.27 1.68
N VAL A 295 9.44 0.73 1.40
CA VAL A 295 9.21 1.95 0.62
C VAL A 295 9.69 3.19 1.37
N HIS A 296 9.54 3.22 2.70
CA HIS A 296 9.97 4.35 3.53
C HIS A 296 11.49 4.40 3.74
N SER A 297 12.22 3.34 3.38
CA SER A 297 13.68 3.31 3.38
C SER A 297 14.30 4.04 2.18
N LEU A 298 13.55 4.24 1.08
CA LEU A 298 14.02 4.96 -0.11
C LEU A 298 13.04 6.08 -0.50
N PRO A 299 13.08 7.24 0.19
CA PRO A 299 12.14 8.35 -0.02
C PRO A 299 12.07 8.87 -1.47
N PHE A 300 13.14 8.70 -2.27
CA PHE A 300 13.18 9.13 -3.67
C PHE A 300 12.31 8.28 -4.62
N LEU A 301 11.80 7.13 -4.16
CA LEU A 301 10.83 6.33 -4.91
C LEU A 301 9.40 6.89 -4.83
N ILE A 302 9.13 7.76 -3.86
CA ILE A 302 7.83 8.39 -3.69
C ILE A 302 7.60 9.34 -4.89
N GLY A 303 6.61 9.01 -5.72
CA GLY A 303 6.27 9.78 -6.93
C GLY A 303 7.15 9.49 -8.15
N ALA A 304 8.04 8.49 -8.09
CA ALA A 304 8.80 8.03 -9.25
C ALA A 304 7.87 7.38 -10.30
N ASP A 305 8.21 7.54 -11.58
CA ASP A 305 7.47 6.91 -12.67
C ASP A 305 7.67 5.39 -12.64
N ILE A 306 6.60 4.65 -12.36
CA ILE A 306 6.61 3.18 -12.27
C ILE A 306 7.14 2.53 -13.54
N LYS A 307 6.80 3.07 -14.73
CA LYS A 307 7.32 2.53 -16.00
C LYS A 307 8.84 2.70 -16.11
N LYS A 308 9.37 3.78 -15.55
CA LYS A 308 10.82 4.00 -15.48
C LYS A 308 11.48 3.02 -14.50
N ILE A 309 10.89 2.77 -13.33
CA ILE A 309 11.44 1.79 -12.39
C ILE A 309 11.49 0.40 -13.04
N ILE A 310 10.41 -0.03 -13.69
CA ILE A 310 10.35 -1.29 -14.43
C ILE A 310 11.45 -1.34 -15.49
N LYS A 311 11.56 -0.30 -16.32
CA LYS A 311 12.57 -0.21 -17.38
C LYS A 311 14.00 -0.29 -16.83
N VAL A 312 14.31 0.46 -15.77
CA VAL A 312 15.65 0.45 -15.16
C VAL A 312 15.96 -0.93 -14.55
N ARG A 313 14.96 -1.59 -13.94
CA ARG A 313 15.12 -2.96 -13.44
C ARG A 313 15.45 -3.95 -14.55
N GLU A 314 14.80 -3.83 -15.71
CA GLU A 314 15.07 -4.69 -16.87
C GLU A 314 16.44 -4.42 -17.50
N GLU A 315 16.81 -3.14 -17.66
CA GLU A 315 18.10 -2.74 -18.25
C GLU A 315 19.31 -3.09 -17.36
N GLU A 316 19.16 -2.99 -16.04
CA GLU A 316 20.25 -3.17 -15.07
C GLU A 316 20.13 -4.51 -14.30
N GLY A 317 19.54 -5.53 -14.93
CA GLY A 317 19.12 -6.78 -14.27
C GLY A 317 20.19 -7.46 -13.41
N SER A 318 21.46 -7.48 -13.85
CA SER A 318 22.54 -8.08 -13.06
C SER A 318 22.86 -7.31 -11.77
N ALA A 319 22.85 -5.97 -11.80
CA ALA A 319 23.05 -5.16 -10.61
C ALA A 319 21.85 -5.30 -9.65
N PHE A 320 20.64 -5.35 -10.22
CA PHE A 320 19.42 -5.59 -9.49
C PHE A 320 19.42 -6.93 -8.73
N GLU A 321 19.86 -8.03 -9.36
CA GLU A 321 19.95 -9.33 -8.69
C GLU A 321 20.94 -9.32 -7.52
N VAL A 322 22.08 -8.63 -7.65
CA VAL A 322 23.04 -8.49 -6.54
C VAL A 322 22.41 -7.72 -5.38
N TYR A 323 21.76 -6.59 -5.66
CA TYR A 323 21.02 -5.84 -4.65
C TYR A 323 19.96 -6.70 -3.96
N ARG A 324 19.16 -7.41 -4.76
CA ARG A 324 18.08 -8.27 -4.27
C ARG A 324 18.61 -9.39 -3.38
N ASN A 325 19.77 -9.96 -3.70
CA ASN A 325 20.43 -10.93 -2.84
C ASN A 325 20.83 -10.31 -1.49
N SER A 326 21.32 -9.06 -1.45
CA SER A 326 21.56 -8.36 -0.19
C SER A 326 20.27 -8.18 0.62
N ILE A 327 19.16 -7.83 -0.01
CA ILE A 327 17.85 -7.74 0.65
C ILE A 327 17.38 -9.10 1.16
N LYS A 328 17.59 -10.17 0.39
CA LYS A 328 17.24 -11.54 0.78
C LYS A 328 17.96 -11.97 2.06
N GLU A 329 19.24 -11.66 2.19
CA GLU A 329 19.99 -11.96 3.41
C GLU A 329 19.48 -11.13 4.59
N VAL A 330 19.14 -9.84 4.40
CA VAL A 330 18.50 -9.04 5.45
C VAL A 330 17.16 -9.65 5.88
N ILE A 331 16.31 -10.07 4.94
CA ILE A 331 15.02 -10.70 5.25
C ILE A 331 15.25 -11.97 6.09
N LYS A 332 16.19 -12.84 5.72
CA LYS A 332 16.52 -14.05 6.50
C LYS A 332 17.09 -13.74 7.87
N GLU A 333 18.01 -12.77 7.98
CA GLU A 333 18.62 -12.39 9.27
C GLU A 333 17.59 -11.76 10.23
N THR A 334 16.52 -11.20 9.68
CA THR A 334 15.46 -10.52 10.42
C THR A 334 14.19 -11.36 10.60
N GLU A 335 14.17 -12.61 10.12
CA GLU A 335 13.08 -13.58 10.30
C GLU A 335 12.70 -13.80 11.77
N ASN A 336 13.58 -13.42 12.72
CA ASN A 336 13.37 -13.55 14.16
C ASN A 336 13.43 -12.21 14.93
N LEU A 337 13.44 -11.06 14.25
CA LEU A 337 13.61 -9.75 14.90
C LEU A 337 12.29 -8.96 14.90
N ASP A 338 11.69 -8.88 16.09
CA ASP A 338 10.42 -8.20 16.41
C ASP A 338 10.44 -6.66 16.31
N ASP A 339 11.27 -6.07 15.44
CA ASP A 339 11.49 -4.62 15.45
C ASP A 339 11.65 -4.01 14.05
N GLU A 340 10.62 -3.26 13.62
CA GLU A 340 10.59 -2.39 12.44
C GLU A 340 11.88 -1.55 12.30
N LYS A 341 12.42 -1.06 13.43
CA LYS A 341 13.64 -0.25 13.43
C LYS A 341 14.87 -1.06 13.05
N SER A 342 14.94 -2.33 13.45
CA SER A 342 16.08 -3.20 13.18
C SER A 342 16.16 -3.56 11.69
N PHE A 343 15.03 -3.90 11.06
CA PHE A 343 14.96 -4.12 9.61
C PHE A 343 15.26 -2.85 8.80
N LYS A 344 14.63 -1.72 9.15
CA LYS A 344 14.89 -0.42 8.51
C LYS A 344 16.35 0.02 8.64
N LYS A 345 16.95 -0.21 9.81
CA LYS A 345 18.37 0.07 10.05
C LYS A 345 19.26 -0.82 9.19
N ALA A 346 19.01 -2.13 9.14
CA ALA A 346 19.79 -3.05 8.29
C ALA A 346 19.77 -2.64 6.81
N ILE A 347 18.60 -2.25 6.29
CA ILE A 347 18.47 -1.75 4.92
C ILE A 347 19.23 -0.43 4.73
N ASN A 348 19.10 0.53 5.65
CA ASN A 348 19.82 1.80 5.57
C ASN A 348 21.34 1.60 5.63
N ASP A 349 21.82 0.71 6.49
CA ASP A 349 23.25 0.42 6.69
C ASP A 349 23.87 -0.27 5.46
N ILE A 350 23.07 -0.94 4.63
CA ILE A 350 23.52 -1.56 3.37
C ILE A 350 23.39 -0.59 2.20
N VAL A 351 22.24 0.06 2.05
CA VAL A 351 21.87 0.77 0.82
C VAL A 351 22.41 2.20 0.77
N VAL A 352 22.33 2.95 1.87
CA VAL A 352 22.74 4.36 1.91
C VAL A 352 24.25 4.52 1.65
N PRO A 353 25.14 3.72 2.26
CA PRO A 353 26.57 3.82 1.99
C PRO A 353 26.93 3.51 0.54
N GLU A 354 26.27 2.55 -0.09
CA GLU A 354 26.56 2.18 -1.48
C GLU A 354 26.13 3.27 -2.47
N ILE A 355 24.97 3.90 -2.26
CA ILE A 355 24.56 5.08 -3.03
C ILE A 355 25.55 6.24 -2.84
N ALA A 356 25.99 6.48 -1.60
CA ALA A 356 26.98 7.52 -1.30
C ALA A 356 28.35 7.24 -1.95
N LYS A 357 28.78 5.97 -2.03
CA LYS A 357 30.00 5.57 -2.75
C LYS A 357 29.88 5.86 -4.25
N ILE A 358 28.74 5.56 -4.86
CA ILE A 358 28.48 5.89 -6.27
C ILE A 358 28.55 7.41 -6.48
N GLU A 359 27.91 8.19 -5.60
CA GLU A 359 27.96 9.65 -5.65
C GLU A 359 29.40 10.17 -5.50
N GLN A 360 30.20 9.61 -4.59
CA GLN A 360 31.62 9.95 -4.44
C GLN A 360 32.45 9.61 -5.66
N ILE A 361 32.26 8.43 -6.28
CA ILE A 361 32.95 8.05 -7.51
C ILE A 361 32.59 9.03 -8.63
N ILE A 362 31.30 9.37 -8.76
CA ILE A 362 30.83 10.32 -9.76
C ILE A 362 31.39 11.72 -9.49
N ASP A 363 31.41 12.20 -8.25
CA ASP A 363 31.88 13.53 -7.89
C ASP A 363 33.41 13.67 -7.97
N ALA A 364 34.16 12.63 -7.60
CA ALA A 364 35.61 12.55 -7.78
C ALA A 364 35.98 12.61 -9.26
N ASN A 365 35.21 11.93 -10.11
CA ASN A 365 35.37 11.99 -11.55
C ASN A 365 34.84 13.31 -12.14
N LYS A 366 33.80 13.94 -11.58
CA LYS A 366 33.34 15.28 -11.99
C LYS A 366 34.42 16.35 -11.82
N LYS A 367 35.22 16.32 -10.75
CA LYS A 367 36.35 17.26 -10.59
C LYS A 367 37.40 17.08 -11.69
N TYR A 368 37.60 15.85 -12.17
CA TYR A 368 38.49 15.56 -13.30
C TYR A 368 37.94 16.14 -14.62
N PHE A 369 36.62 16.06 -14.84
CA PHE A 369 35.94 16.58 -16.04
C PHE A 369 35.63 18.09 -16.00
N GLN A 370 35.48 18.70 -14.82
CA GLN A 370 35.31 20.16 -14.64
C GLN A 370 36.52 20.96 -15.14
N SER A 371 37.72 20.35 -15.17
CA SER A 371 38.92 20.98 -15.74
C SER A 371 38.87 21.15 -17.27
N LYS A 372 37.92 20.50 -17.96
CA LYS A 372 37.78 20.56 -19.43
C LYS A 372 36.49 21.19 -19.95
N MET A 373 35.56 21.62 -19.10
CA MET A 373 34.31 22.19 -19.58
C MET A 373 33.83 23.35 -18.70
N LEU A 374 34.34 24.56 -19.00
CA LEU A 374 33.84 25.81 -18.46
C LEU A 374 32.48 26.14 -19.11
N SER A 375 31.38 25.85 -18.42
CA SER A 375 30.22 26.77 -18.30
C SER A 375 29.08 26.19 -17.46
N LYS A 376 28.79 26.89 -16.37
CA LYS A 376 27.50 27.02 -15.66
C LYS A 376 26.60 25.78 -15.58
N VAL A 377 26.82 24.96 -14.55
CA VAL A 377 25.73 24.21 -13.91
C VAL A 377 25.85 24.39 -12.40
N ILE A 378 24.87 25.08 -11.82
CA ILE A 378 24.70 25.17 -10.37
C ILE A 378 24.20 23.79 -9.93
N PHE A 379 25.08 22.99 -9.35
CA PHE A 379 24.70 21.76 -8.67
C PHE A 379 23.95 22.14 -7.39
N SER A 380 22.61 22.10 -7.43
CA SER A 380 21.82 22.16 -6.21
C SER A 380 21.97 20.84 -5.46
N SER A 381 22.87 20.82 -4.49
CA SER A 381 22.99 19.74 -3.51
C SER A 381 21.71 19.66 -2.67
N ILE A 382 20.85 18.68 -2.95
CA ILE A 382 19.78 18.33 -2.01
C ILE A 382 20.38 17.35 -0.99
N LEU A 383 20.96 17.92 0.08
CA LEU A 383 21.15 17.22 1.34
C LEU A 383 19.79 17.17 2.04
N ILE A 384 19.12 16.02 2.03
CA ILE A 384 18.04 15.77 3.00
C ILE A 384 18.72 15.33 4.29
N ALA A 385 18.89 16.27 5.22
CA ALA A 385 19.17 15.95 6.60
C ALA A 385 17.93 15.25 7.18
N ILE A 386 17.99 13.92 7.35
CA ILE A 386 16.96 13.18 8.09
C ILE A 386 17.20 13.43 9.58
N GLY A 387 16.59 14.50 10.10
CA GLY A 387 16.41 14.71 11.54
C GLY A 387 15.18 13.97 12.07
N PRO A 388 15.08 13.64 13.37
CA PRO A 388 14.14 12.65 13.88
C PRO A 388 12.67 13.09 14.01
N ASN A 389 12.28 14.28 13.55
CA ASN A 389 10.91 14.77 13.71
C ASN A 389 10.52 15.57 12.48
N LEU A 390 9.67 15.01 11.61
CA LEU A 390 8.79 15.74 10.67
C LEU A 390 7.76 14.77 10.07
N MET A 391 6.79 14.38 10.89
CA MET A 391 5.44 14.07 10.39
C MET A 391 4.75 15.42 10.18
N GLY A 392 4.58 15.83 8.93
CA GLY A 392 3.81 17.03 8.59
C GLY A 392 4.39 17.75 7.38
N SER A 393 3.56 17.91 6.36
CA SER A 393 3.80 18.66 5.10
C SER A 393 4.73 18.02 4.06
N PHE A 394 4.20 17.03 3.32
CA PHE A 394 4.72 16.68 1.99
C PHE A 394 4.15 17.65 0.95
N LEU A 395 4.80 18.80 0.78
CA LEU A 395 4.71 19.61 -0.43
C LEU A 395 6.12 19.76 -0.99
N VAL A 396 6.46 18.94 -1.99
CA VAL A 396 7.63 19.18 -2.83
C VAL A 396 7.13 19.70 -4.18
N PRO A 397 7.52 20.91 -4.62
CA PRO A 397 7.15 21.43 -5.92
C PRO A 397 7.92 20.67 -7.02
N PHE A 398 7.16 20.03 -7.91
CA PHE A 398 7.62 19.37 -9.13
C PHE A 398 8.17 20.41 -10.13
N ALA A 399 9.43 20.82 -10.01
CA ALA A 399 10.05 21.78 -10.93
C ALA A 399 11.49 21.42 -11.39
N ALA A 400 11.84 20.12 -11.41
CA ALA A 400 13.17 19.66 -11.86
C ALA A 400 13.13 18.60 -12.98
N ARG A 401 11.99 18.45 -13.68
CA ARG A 401 11.74 17.32 -14.59
C ARG A 401 12.43 17.44 -15.96
N ASP A 402 12.78 18.64 -16.40
CA ASP A 402 13.31 18.89 -17.75
C ASP A 402 14.84 19.08 -17.83
N ILE A 403 15.54 19.19 -16.70
CA ILE A 403 16.97 19.52 -16.69
C ILE A 403 17.87 18.27 -16.83
N PHE A 404 17.37 17.08 -16.48
CA PHE A 404 18.20 15.85 -16.42
C PHE A 404 18.20 14.98 -17.68
N LYS A 405 17.18 15.09 -18.55
CA LYS A 405 17.14 14.33 -19.83
C LYS A 405 18.31 14.68 -20.77
N ASP A 406 18.86 15.89 -20.68
CA ASP A 406 20.00 16.32 -21.49
C ASP A 406 21.37 16.09 -20.82
N LEU A 407 21.38 15.74 -19.51
CA LEU A 407 22.61 15.49 -18.75
C LEU A 407 23.07 14.02 -18.82
N SER A 408 22.14 13.07 -18.74
CA SER A 408 22.46 11.63 -18.73
C SER A 408 22.95 11.10 -20.08
N SER A 409 22.60 11.78 -21.18
CA SER A 409 23.07 11.44 -22.53
C SER A 409 24.49 11.95 -22.82
N LYS A 410 25.01 12.91 -22.03
CA LYS A 410 26.32 13.57 -22.25
C LYS A 410 27.37 13.33 -21.16
N LEU A 411 26.98 12.86 -19.98
CA LEU A 411 27.92 12.42 -18.93
C LEU A 411 28.28 10.94 -19.14
N THR A 412 29.51 10.66 -19.58
CA THR A 412 30.11 9.32 -19.46
C THR A 412 30.32 8.99 -17.99
N ILE A 413 29.32 8.34 -17.39
CA ILE A 413 29.40 7.83 -16.02
C ILE A 413 30.55 6.82 -15.95
N PRO A 414 31.46 6.93 -14.95
CA PRO A 414 32.58 6.02 -14.78
C PRO A 414 32.14 4.56 -14.75
N ILE A 415 32.93 3.66 -15.35
CA ILE A 415 32.65 2.22 -15.37
C ILE A 415 32.60 1.67 -13.95
N GLU A 416 33.42 2.20 -13.03
CA GLU A 416 33.44 1.84 -11.62
C GLU A 416 32.12 2.18 -10.91
N ALA A 417 31.47 3.29 -11.28
CA ALA A 417 30.15 3.66 -10.76
C ALA A 417 29.05 2.78 -11.35
N ARG A 418 29.14 2.44 -12.65
CA ARG A 418 28.18 1.54 -13.33
C ARG A 418 28.24 0.10 -12.82
N ASN A 419 29.43 -0.35 -12.45
CA ASN A 419 29.64 -1.71 -11.94
C ASN A 419 29.23 -1.87 -10.47
N ASN A 420 28.84 -0.79 -9.77
CA ASN A 420 28.32 -0.90 -8.41
C ASN A 420 26.91 -1.53 -8.43
N SER A 421 26.65 -2.48 -7.52
CA SER A 421 25.39 -3.22 -7.42
C SER A 421 24.17 -2.34 -7.12
N HIS A 422 24.36 -1.12 -6.61
CA HIS A 422 23.31 -0.15 -6.30
C HIS A 422 23.17 0.95 -7.36
N TYR A 423 23.90 0.87 -8.47
CA TYR A 423 23.89 1.88 -9.54
C TYR A 423 22.49 2.12 -10.11
N PHE A 424 21.67 1.07 -10.20
CA PHE A 424 20.31 1.18 -10.69
C PHE A 424 19.43 2.06 -9.76
N LEU A 425 19.61 2.03 -8.43
CA LEU A 425 18.92 2.92 -7.49
C LEU A 425 19.32 4.38 -7.72
N TRP A 426 20.60 4.62 -7.99
CA TRP A 426 21.10 5.94 -8.37
C TRP A 426 20.47 6.42 -9.70
N LYS A 427 20.36 5.54 -10.70
CA LYS A 427 19.70 5.84 -12.00
C LYS A 427 18.20 6.14 -11.83
N ILE A 428 17.53 5.46 -10.90
CA ILE A 428 16.14 5.77 -10.53
C ILE A 428 16.03 7.17 -9.89
N LYS A 429 16.92 7.49 -8.93
CA LYS A 429 16.97 8.78 -8.21
C LYS A 429 17.26 9.99 -9.11
N HIS A 430 18.12 9.83 -10.12
CA HIS A 430 18.65 10.95 -10.92
C HIS A 430 18.18 11.04 -12.38
N GLY A 431 17.58 9.99 -12.93
CA GLY A 431 16.93 10.05 -14.26
C GLY A 431 15.53 10.63 -14.21
#